data_AF-A0A1I2SET8-F1
#
_entry.id   AF-A0A1I2SET8-F1
#
_cell.length_a   1.000
_cell.length_b   1.000
_cell.length_c   1.000
_cell.angle_alpha   90.00
_cell.angle_beta   90.00
_cell.angle_gamma   90.00
#
_symmetry.space_group_name_H-M   'P 1'
#
loop_
_entity.id
_entity.type
_entity.pdbx_description
1 polymer ?
#
loop_
_entity_poly.entity_id
_entity_poly.type
_entity_poly.pdbx_seq_one_letter_code
_entity_poly.pdbx_strand_id
1 'polypeptide(L)' 'RNETLRAIKRLGRTIWKKWSGYHRRSLVETKMHCFKLLGQRVMARTFDRQITEFKVRAAILNRFSQIGTPNIVRVG' A
#
# COMPACT_ATOMS: atom_id res chain seq x y z
N ARG A 1 -10.30 -1.87 18.29
CA ARG A 1 -11.55 -1.40 17.62
C ARG A 1 -12.28 -0.34 18.47
N ASN A 2 -12.57 -0.61 19.75
CA ASN A 2 -13.25 0.37 20.62
C ASN A 2 -12.41 1.62 20.96
N GLU A 3 -11.09 1.49 21.11
CA GLU A 3 -10.19 2.64 21.35
C GLU A 3 -10.17 3.63 20.19
N THR A 4 -10.25 3.10 18.97
CA THR A 4 -10.35 3.87 17.73
C THR A 4 -11.62 4.72 17.70
N LEU A 5 -12.75 4.11 18.07
CA LEU A 5 -14.05 4.79 18.15
C LEU A 5 -14.06 5.83 19.27
N ARG A 6 -13.42 5.54 20.42
CA ARG A 6 -13.26 6.52 21.52
C ARG A 6 -12.41 7.72 21.10
N ALA A 7 -11.30 7.50 20.40
CA ALA A 7 -10.44 8.57 19.90
C ALA A 7 -11.14 9.44 18.83
N ILE A 8 -11.91 8.82 17.92
CA ILE A 8 -12.71 9.52 16.91
C ILE A 8 -13.80 10.39 17.56
N LYS A 9 -14.48 9.86 18.60
CA LYS A 9 -15.54 10.59 19.32
C LYS A 9 -15.00 11.80 20.10
N ARG A 10 -13.77 11.72 20.61
CA ARG A 10 -13.12 12.79 21.41
C ARG A 10 -12.40 13.84 20.59
N LEU A 11 -11.73 13.45 19.50
CA LEU A 11 -10.82 14.33 18.74
C LEU A 11 -11.32 14.62 17.32
N GLY A 12 -12.39 13.98 16.88
CA GLY A 12 -12.88 14.07 15.51
C GLY A 12 -12.15 13.12 14.55
N ARG A 13 -12.89 12.61 13.56
CA ARG A 13 -12.41 11.58 12.61
C ARG A 13 -11.22 12.04 11.78
N THR A 14 -11.21 13.30 11.36
CA THR A 14 -10.16 13.86 10.49
C THR A 14 -8.82 13.94 11.20
N ILE A 15 -8.81 14.45 12.44
CA ILE A 15 -7.61 14.55 13.28
C ILE A 15 -7.08 13.16 13.60
N TRP A 16 -7.97 12.24 13.99
CA TRP A 16 -7.60 10.85 14.26
C TRP A 16 -6.99 10.16 13.03
N LYS A 17 -7.56 10.34 11.83
CA LYS A 17 -7.01 9.78 10.58
C LYS A 17 -5.62 10.31 10.26
N LYS A 18 -5.37 11.60 10.50
CA LYS A 18 -4.06 12.23 10.27
C LYS A 18 -3.03 11.70 11.27
N TRP A 19 -3.36 11.68 12.56
CA TRP A 19 -2.47 11.21 13.64
C TRP A 19 -2.14 9.72 13.55
N SER A 20 -3.12 8.88 13.21
CA SER A 20 -2.93 7.43 13.12
C SER A 20 -2.17 6.97 11.86
N GLY A 21 -1.86 7.89 10.94
CA GLY A 21 -1.26 7.55 9.64
C GLY A 21 -2.18 6.66 8.79
N TYR A 22 -3.49 6.72 9.03
CA TYR A 22 -4.48 5.81 8.43
C TYR A 22 -4.40 5.79 6.90
N HIS A 23 -4.24 6.96 6.27
CA HIS A 23 -4.14 7.05 4.82
C HIS A 23 -2.91 6.29 4.29
N ARG A 24 -1.73 6.47 4.90
CA ARG A 24 -0.52 5.76 4.50
C ARG A 24 -0.65 4.25 4.71
N ARG A 25 -1.24 3.82 5.83
CA ARG A 25 -1.52 2.39 6.09
C ARG A 25 -2.44 1.80 5.03
N SER A 26 -3.55 2.48 4.71
CA SER A 26 -4.50 2.04 3.70
C SER A 26 -3.87 1.90 2.30
N LEU A 27 -2.97 2.83 1.93
CA LEU A 27 -2.21 2.73 0.68
C LEU A 27 -1.27 1.52 0.66
N VAL A 28 -0.57 1.25 1.76
CA VAL A 28 0.31 0.08 1.89
C VAL A 28 -0.50 -1.21 1.83
N GLU A 29 -1.63 -1.30 2.54
CA GLU A 29 -2.52 -2.47 2.49
C GLU A 29 -3.03 -2.73 1.07
N THR A 30 -3.41 -1.68 0.35
CA THR A 30 -3.84 -1.78 -1.05
C THR A 30 -2.69 -2.30 -1.94
N LYS A 31 -1.48 -1.75 -1.78
CA LYS A 31 -0.29 -2.22 -2.52
C LYS A 31 0.07 -3.66 -2.19
N MET A 32 -0.04 -4.07 -0.93
CA MET A 32 0.19 -5.45 -0.50
C MET A 32 -0.87 -6.41 -1.01
N HIS A 33 -2.13 -5.97 -1.12
CA HIS A 33 -3.17 -6.74 -1.79
C HIS A 33 -2.80 -7.00 -3.26
N CYS A 34 -2.43 -5.96 -4.03
CA CYS A 34 -1.95 -6.13 -5.40
C CYS A 34 -0.71 -7.04 -5.49
N PHE A 35 0.22 -6.94 -4.54
CA PHE A 35 1.39 -7.82 -4.48
C PHE A 35 1.01 -9.29 -4.34
N LYS A 36 -0.01 -9.60 -3.53
CA LYS A 36 -0.53 -10.97 -3.37
C LYS A 36 -1.27 -11.48 -4.61
N LEU A 37 -1.87 -10.59 -5.42
CA LEU A 37 -2.48 -10.96 -6.70
C LEU A 37 -1.45 -11.44 -7.73
N LEU A 38 -0.21 -10.95 -7.66
CA LEU A 38 0.89 -11.43 -8.51
C LEU A 38 1.40 -12.82 -8.11
N GLY A 39 0.98 -13.34 -6.96
CA GLY A 39 1.27 -14.70 -6.51
C GLY A 39 0.98 -14.85 -5.02
N GLN A 40 0.12 -15.80 -4.66
CA GLN A 40 -0.36 -15.95 -3.28
C GLN A 40 0.76 -16.33 -2.29
N ARG A 41 1.84 -16.97 -2.75
CA ARG A 41 2.98 -17.41 -1.93
C ARG A 41 4.29 -17.16 -2.67
N VAL A 42 5.39 -17.14 -1.91
CA VAL A 42 6.76 -17.09 -2.46
C VAL A 42 7.14 -18.52 -2.85
N MET A 43 7.55 -18.73 -4.09
CA MET A 43 7.85 -20.07 -4.63
C MET A 43 9.32 -20.45 -4.48
N ALA A 44 10.20 -19.46 -4.39
CA ALA A 44 11.62 -19.70 -4.19
C ALA A 44 11.91 -20.43 -2.87
N ARG A 45 12.71 -21.51 -2.95
CA ARG A 45 13.11 -22.32 -1.79
C ARG A 45 14.21 -21.69 -0.94
N THR A 46 15.10 -20.90 -1.55
CA THR A 46 16.23 -20.26 -0.86
C THR A 46 15.94 -18.79 -0.61
N PHE A 47 16.36 -18.27 0.54
CA PHE A 47 16.09 -16.90 0.97
C PHE A 47 16.52 -15.85 -0.07
N ASP A 48 17.72 -15.99 -0.64
CA ASP A 48 18.20 -15.07 -1.70
C ASP A 48 17.26 -15.01 -2.92
N ARG A 49 16.76 -16.18 -3.35
CA ARG A 49 15.79 -16.27 -4.44
C ARG A 49 14.42 -15.71 -4.04
N GLN A 50 14.03 -15.83 -2.76
CA GLN A 50 12.81 -15.19 -2.23
C GLN A 50 12.90 -13.66 -2.29
N ILE A 51 14.06 -13.10 -1.91
CA ILE A 51 14.31 -11.66 -2.01
C ILE A 51 14.24 -11.20 -3.48
N THR A 52 14.84 -11.98 -4.39
CA THR A 52 14.78 -11.68 -5.83
C THR A 52 13.35 -11.72 -6.36
N GLU A 53 12.56 -12.73 -5.99
CA GLU A 53 11.14 -12.83 -6.33
C GLU A 53 10.34 -11.61 -5.83
N PHE A 54 10.63 -11.16 -4.59
CA PHE A 54 10.01 -9.96 -4.02
C PHE A 54 10.36 -8.69 -4.79
N LYS A 55 11.65 -8.51 -5.12
CA LYS A 55 12.13 -7.36 -5.90
C LYS A 55 11.48 -7.30 -7.28
N VAL A 56 11.37 -8.44 -7.96
CA VAL A 56 10.73 -8.52 -9.28
C VAL A 56 9.25 -8.14 -9.19
N ARG A 57 8.50 -8.69 -8.24
CA ARG A 57 7.08 -8.34 -8.05
C ARG A 57 6.90 -6.86 -7.70
N ALA A 58 7.77 -6.30 -6.87
CA ALA A 58 7.76 -4.86 -6.58
C ALA A 58 8.04 -4.01 -7.83
N ALA A 59 9.00 -4.41 -8.66
CA ALA A 59 9.29 -3.73 -9.92
C ALA A 59 8.09 -3.76 -10.89
N ILE A 60 7.40 -4.90 -11.00
CA ILE A 60 6.17 -5.04 -11.80
C ILE A 60 5.08 -4.06 -11.29
N LEU A 61 4.80 -4.04 -9.98
CA LEU A 61 3.81 -3.14 -9.40
C LEU A 61 4.16 -1.66 -9.61
N ASN A 62 5.44 -1.30 -9.50
CA ASN A 62 5.89 0.06 -9.74
C ASN A 62 5.69 0.44 -11.21
N ARG A 63 5.96 -0.47 -12.15
CA ARG A 63 5.74 -0.25 -13.57
C ARG A 63 4.26 -0.08 -13.90
N PHE A 64 3.37 -0.89 -13.32
CA PHE A 64 1.92 -0.69 -13.47
C PHE A 64 1.45 0.66 -12.94
N SER A 65 1.98 1.12 -11.80
CA SER A 65 1.66 2.46 -11.31
C SER A 65 2.17 3.56 -12.24
N GLN A 66 3.36 3.44 -12.81
CA GLN A 66 3.87 4.42 -13.77
C GLN A 66 2.98 4.51 -15.02
N ILE A 67 2.55 3.37 -15.56
CA ILE A 67 1.70 3.33 -16.77
C ILE A 67 0.28 3.82 -16.47
N GLY A 68 -0.28 3.44 -15.31
CA GLY A 68 -1.66 3.78 -14.94
C GLY A 68 -1.83 5.19 -14.35
N THR A 69 -0.75 5.95 -14.12
CA THR A 69 -0.85 7.31 -13.60
C THR A 69 -1.07 8.28 -14.76
N PRO A 70 -2.23 8.97 -14.83
CA PRO A 70 -2.44 9.98 -15.86
C PRO A 70 -1.50 11.17 -15.64
N ASN A 71 -0.92 11.69 -16.71
CA ASN A 71 -0.17 12.94 -16.69
C ASN A 71 -1.16 14.11 -16.59
N ILE A 72 -1.42 14.57 -15.36
CA ILE A 72 -2.25 15.76 -15.13
C ILE A 72 -1.37 16.99 -15.32
N VAL A 73 -1.55 17.67 -16.46
CA VAL A 73 -0.95 18.99 -16.71
C VAL A 73 -1.95 20.07 -16.34
N ARG A 74 -1.49 21.07 -15.57
CA ARG A 74 -2.30 22.25 -15.28
C ARG A 74 -2.21 23.17 -16.48
N VAL A 75 -3.27 23.24 -17.29
CA VAL A 75 -3.38 24.21 -18.38
C VAL A 75 -3.83 25.53 -17.75
N GLY A 76 -3.01 26.57 -17.92
CA GLY A 76 -3.33 27.95 -17.57
C GLY A 76 -3.77 28.74 -18.80
#